data_AF-A0A2V7N7D5-F1
#
_entry.id   AF-A0A2V7N7D5-F1
#
_cell.length_a   1.000
_cell.length_b   1.000
_cell.length_c   1.000
_cell.angle_alpha   90.00
_cell.angle_beta   90.00
_cell.angle_gamma   90.00
#
_symmetry.space_group_name_H-M   'P 1'
#
loop_
_entity.id
_entity.type
_entity.pdbx_description
1 polymer ?
#
loop_
_entity_poly.entity_id
_entity_poly.type
_entity_poly.pdbx_seq_one_letter_code
_entity_poly.pdbx_strand_id
1 'polypeptide(L)'
;DPERARARLTPVRLGGATVQILAPEDLLLYLSAHGAKHLWARLLWVGDVAALTQKGTMHWPDVTTRARSLGVARAVRLALVLARDLLGSDIAGEVAEWVSRDAAVSRLAALTRRRLFITDRLPAQGWERLGFYLKARERWRDKARSAFHLVATPTVAELTLVALPLGLRRLYYLLRPLRLAAKYAGRLWRAVRVRTVKDLLLRH
;
A
#
# COMPACT_ATOMS: atom_id res chain seq x y z
N ASP A 1 -7.66 -11.87 9.98
CA ASP A 1 -8.16 -12.62 11.14
C ASP A 1 -6.94 -12.98 11.99
N PRO A 2 -6.76 -12.32 13.14
CA PRO A 2 -5.56 -12.47 13.97
C PRO A 2 -5.45 -13.86 14.61
N GLU A 3 -6.56 -14.49 14.99
CA GLU A 3 -6.55 -15.84 15.61
C GLU A 3 -6.11 -16.90 14.60
N ARG A 4 -6.63 -16.82 13.38
CA ARG A 4 -6.22 -17.72 12.30
C ARG A 4 -4.75 -17.55 11.91
N ALA A 5 -4.22 -16.32 11.92
CA ALA A 5 -2.81 -16.07 11.66
C ALA A 5 -1.93 -16.63 12.79
N ARG A 6 -2.39 -16.54 14.05
CA ARG A 6 -1.69 -17.07 15.23
C ARG A 6 -1.64 -18.60 15.23
N ALA A 7 -2.73 -19.25 14.80
CA ALA A 7 -2.80 -20.71 14.67
C ALA A 7 -1.86 -21.28 13.58
N ARG A 8 -1.37 -20.44 12.67
CA ARG A 8 -0.50 -20.82 11.55
C ARG A 8 0.92 -20.30 11.70
N LEU A 9 1.33 -19.92 12.91
CA LEU A 9 2.71 -19.54 13.14
C LEU A 9 3.63 -20.74 12.94
N THR A 10 4.79 -20.50 12.34
CA THR A 10 5.83 -21.50 12.13
C THR A 10 7.09 -21.10 12.89
N PRO A 11 7.79 -22.05 13.51
CA PRO A 11 9.03 -21.77 14.20
C PRO A 11 10.18 -21.59 13.21
N VAL A 12 11.02 -20.58 13.43
CA VAL A 12 12.30 -20.41 12.74
C VAL A 12 13.40 -20.20 13.77
N ARG A 13 14.57 -20.83 13.55
CA ARG A 13 15.76 -20.59 14.36
C ARG A 13 16.46 -19.32 13.88
N LEU A 14 16.64 -18.38 14.79
CA LEU A 14 17.38 -17.13 14.59
C LEU A 14 18.47 -17.06 15.65
N GLY A 15 19.73 -17.23 15.23
CA GLY A 15 20.86 -17.39 16.16
C GLY A 15 20.62 -18.56 17.12
N GLY A 16 20.70 -18.29 18.42
CA GLY A 16 20.50 -19.28 19.48
C GLY A 16 19.04 -19.54 19.87
N ALA A 17 18.07 -18.80 19.33
CA ALA A 17 16.67 -18.85 19.77
C ALA A 17 15.72 -19.33 18.65
N THR A 18 14.60 -19.93 19.07
CA THR A 18 13.47 -20.25 18.18
C THR A 18 12.40 -19.19 18.33
N VAL A 19 11.99 -18.57 17.21
CA VAL A 19 10.98 -17.52 17.18
C VAL A 19 9.82 -17.95 16.28
N GLN A 20 8.61 -17.60 16.69
CA GLN A 20 7.39 -17.85 15.91
C GLN A 20 7.21 -16.75 14.86
N ILE A 21 7.10 -17.14 13.59
CA ILE A 21 6.84 -16.24 12.47
C ILE A 21 5.55 -16.62 11.75
N LEU A 22 5.04 -15.74 10.89
CA LEU A 22 3.92 -16.07 10.01
C LEU A 22 4.28 -17.23 9.08
N ALA A 23 3.33 -18.13 8.84
CA ALA A 23 3.44 -19.09 7.74
C ALA A 23 3.75 -18.39 6.41
N PRO A 24 4.49 -19.03 5.49
CA PRO A 24 4.97 -18.42 4.25
C PRO A 24 3.85 -17.74 3.45
N GLU A 25 2.68 -18.37 3.36
CA GLU A 25 1.58 -17.76 2.62
C GLU A 25 1.02 -16.51 3.30
N ASP A 26 0.85 -16.53 4.63
CA ASP A 26 0.34 -15.38 5.37
C ASP A 26 1.36 -14.23 5.35
N LEU A 27 2.65 -14.56 5.40
CA LEU A 27 3.73 -13.60 5.22
C LEU A 27 3.70 -12.98 3.81
N LEU A 28 3.47 -13.77 2.75
CA LEU A 28 3.34 -13.25 1.39
C LEU A 28 2.16 -12.28 1.26
N LEU A 29 0.99 -12.63 1.82
CA LEU A 29 -0.19 -11.76 1.83
C LEU A 29 0.10 -10.44 2.57
N TYR A 30 0.79 -10.52 3.71
CA TYR A 30 1.21 -9.36 4.49
C TYR A 30 2.19 -8.47 3.72
N LEU A 31 3.29 -9.03 3.20
CA LEU A 31 4.31 -8.30 2.46
C LEU A 31 3.72 -7.62 1.22
N SER A 32 2.80 -8.31 0.53
CA SER A 32 2.10 -7.77 -0.64
C SER A 32 1.25 -6.54 -0.29
N ALA A 33 0.48 -6.62 0.81
CA ALA A 33 -0.33 -5.50 1.28
C ALA A 33 0.54 -4.35 1.81
N HIS A 34 1.63 -4.66 2.51
CA HIS A 34 2.60 -3.70 3.02
C HIS A 34 3.29 -2.95 1.88
N GLY A 35 3.87 -3.68 0.92
CA GLY A 35 4.50 -3.12 -0.27
C GLY A 35 3.54 -2.21 -1.04
N ALA A 36 2.29 -2.65 -1.25
CA ALA A 36 1.27 -1.81 -1.89
C ALA A 36 0.96 -0.52 -1.10
N LYS A 37 0.82 -0.59 0.23
CA LYS A 37 0.60 0.58 1.11
C LYS A 37 1.75 1.59 1.07
N HIS A 38 2.95 1.09 0.82
CA HIS A 38 4.17 1.90 0.74
C HIS A 38 4.70 2.07 -0.70
N LEU A 39 3.87 1.73 -1.70
CA LEU A 39 4.10 1.98 -3.13
C LEU A 39 5.36 1.30 -3.65
N TRP A 40 5.78 0.23 -2.96
CA TRP A 40 7.02 -0.47 -3.25
C TRP A 40 8.21 0.51 -3.35
N ALA A 41 8.23 1.57 -2.53
CA ALA A 41 9.24 2.62 -2.58
C ALA A 41 10.68 2.16 -2.28
N ARG A 42 10.88 0.92 -1.81
CA ARG A 42 12.18 0.33 -1.52
C ARG A 42 12.29 -1.02 -2.22
N LEU A 43 13.39 -1.23 -2.95
CA LEU A 43 13.65 -2.50 -3.64
C LEU A 43 13.75 -3.68 -2.67
N LEU A 44 14.19 -3.44 -1.42
CA LEU A 44 14.24 -4.45 -0.36
C LEU A 44 12.91 -5.18 -0.18
N TRP A 45 11.77 -4.50 -0.26
CA TRP A 45 10.46 -5.14 -0.11
C TRP A 45 10.13 -6.10 -1.26
N VAL A 46 10.61 -5.81 -2.47
CA VAL A 46 10.51 -6.74 -3.60
C VAL A 46 11.46 -7.91 -3.38
N GLY A 47 12.64 -7.65 -2.80
CA GLY A 47 13.60 -8.66 -2.36
C GLY A 47 13.03 -9.64 -1.35
N ASP A 48 12.31 -9.15 -0.34
CA ASP A 48 11.67 -10.00 0.68
C ASP A 48 10.67 -10.96 0.04
N VAL A 49 9.88 -10.49 -0.94
CA VAL A 49 8.92 -11.32 -1.68
C VAL A 49 9.65 -12.37 -2.54
N ALA A 50 10.65 -11.95 -3.32
CA ALA A 50 11.42 -12.86 -4.17
C ALA A 50 12.12 -13.95 -3.35
N ALA A 51 12.74 -13.58 -2.22
CA ALA A 51 13.39 -14.51 -1.33
C ALA A 51 12.39 -15.50 -0.70
N LEU A 52 11.21 -15.01 -0.29
CA LEU A 52 10.16 -15.84 0.28
C LEU A 52 9.63 -16.87 -0.74
N THR A 53 9.41 -16.46 -1.98
CA THR A 53 8.87 -17.35 -3.03
C THR A 53 9.88 -18.35 -3.54
N GLN A 54 11.19 -18.07 -3.44
CA GLN A 54 12.24 -18.99 -3.86
C GLN A 54 12.63 -20.00 -2.77
N LYS A 55 12.59 -19.62 -1.49
CA LYS A 55 13.05 -20.48 -0.38
C LYS A 55 11.95 -21.38 0.18
N GLY A 56 10.69 -21.01 0.03
CA GLY A 56 9.58 -21.69 0.69
C GLY A 56 8.76 -22.57 -0.25
N THR A 57 8.30 -23.72 0.24
CA THR A 57 7.17 -24.43 -0.37
C THR A 57 5.91 -23.59 -0.14
N MET A 58 5.36 -23.07 -1.23
CA MET A 58 4.19 -22.18 -1.19
C MET A 58 2.94 -22.94 -1.62
N HIS A 59 1.91 -23.01 -0.78
CA HIS A 59 0.63 -23.59 -1.19
C HIS A 59 -0.23 -22.56 -1.95
N TRP A 60 0.01 -22.43 -3.26
CA TRP A 60 -0.64 -21.43 -4.12
C TRP A 60 -2.17 -21.43 -4.11
N PRO A 61 -2.88 -22.58 -4.07
CA PRO A 61 -4.34 -22.58 -3.95
C PRO A 61 -4.84 -21.86 -2.68
N ASP A 62 -4.10 -21.96 -1.58
CA ASP A 62 -4.45 -21.30 -0.31
C ASP A 62 -4.08 -19.81 -0.35
N VAL A 63 -2.95 -19.44 -0.96
CA VAL A 63 -2.60 -18.03 -1.23
C VAL A 63 -3.70 -17.36 -2.05
N THR A 64 -4.08 -17.94 -3.19
CA THR A 64 -5.04 -17.31 -4.12
C THR A 64 -6.43 -17.19 -3.51
N THR A 65 -6.90 -18.24 -2.80
CA THR A 65 -8.19 -18.24 -2.10
C THR A 65 -8.25 -17.17 -1.01
N ARG A 66 -7.22 -17.10 -0.15
CA ARG A 66 -7.17 -16.09 0.92
C ARG A 66 -6.96 -14.68 0.38
N ALA A 67 -6.12 -14.52 -0.64
CA ALA A 67 -5.90 -13.22 -1.25
C ALA A 67 -7.21 -12.64 -1.79
N ARG A 68 -8.05 -13.49 -2.39
CA ARG A 68 -9.41 -13.11 -2.83
C ARG A 68 -10.31 -12.79 -1.64
N SER A 69 -10.37 -13.63 -0.62
CA SER A 69 -11.26 -13.43 0.54
C SER A 69 -10.95 -12.12 1.30
N LEU A 70 -9.66 -11.79 1.45
CA LEU A 70 -9.14 -10.58 2.10
C LEU A 70 -9.13 -9.34 1.18
N GLY A 71 -9.44 -9.50 -0.11
CA GLY A 71 -9.42 -8.41 -1.10
C GLY A 71 -8.04 -7.87 -1.44
N VAL A 72 -6.98 -8.67 -1.24
CA VAL A 72 -5.56 -8.32 -1.50
C VAL A 72 -4.99 -8.99 -2.76
N ALA A 73 -5.79 -9.72 -3.54
CA ALA A 73 -5.33 -10.46 -4.72
C ALA A 73 -4.47 -9.62 -5.69
N ARG A 74 -4.88 -8.41 -6.06
CA ARG A 74 -4.09 -7.53 -6.94
C ARG A 74 -2.78 -7.07 -6.31
N ALA A 75 -2.76 -6.84 -5.00
CA ALA A 75 -1.51 -6.52 -4.30
C ALA A 75 -0.53 -7.69 -4.35
N VAL A 76 -1.02 -8.93 -4.19
CA VAL A 76 -0.22 -10.15 -4.30
C VAL A 76 0.27 -10.36 -5.73
N ARG A 77 -0.61 -10.24 -6.72
CA ARG A 77 -0.23 -10.33 -8.14
C ARG A 77 0.84 -9.30 -8.50
N LEU A 78 0.69 -8.06 -8.02
CA LEU A 78 1.69 -7.01 -8.22
C LEU A 78 3.03 -7.37 -7.54
N ALA A 79 3.00 -7.86 -6.31
CA ALA A 79 4.21 -8.30 -5.60
C ALA A 79 4.97 -9.37 -6.39
N LEU A 80 4.25 -10.37 -6.87
CA LEU A 80 4.77 -11.45 -7.70
C LEU A 80 5.35 -10.91 -9.02
N VAL A 81 4.59 -10.11 -9.78
CA VAL A 81 5.10 -9.49 -11.03
C VAL A 81 6.38 -8.69 -10.78
N LEU A 82 6.44 -7.90 -9.71
CA LEU A 82 7.66 -7.15 -9.37
C LEU A 82 8.83 -8.06 -9.02
N ALA A 83 8.61 -9.12 -8.24
CA ALA A 83 9.64 -10.09 -7.86
C ALA A 83 10.23 -10.81 -9.09
N ARG A 84 9.38 -11.21 -10.05
CA ARG A 84 9.82 -11.79 -11.31
C ARG A 84 10.55 -10.78 -12.19
N ASP A 85 9.91 -9.64 -12.46
CA ASP A 85 10.41 -8.68 -13.45
C ASP A 85 11.69 -7.96 -12.99
N LEU A 86 11.90 -7.79 -11.68
CA LEU A 86 13.06 -7.06 -11.14
C LEU A 86 14.16 -7.97 -10.60
N LEU A 87 13.82 -9.15 -10.09
CA LEU A 87 14.76 -10.02 -9.37
C LEU A 87 14.79 -11.45 -9.92
N GLY A 88 14.11 -11.72 -11.03
CA GLY A 88 14.14 -13.02 -11.70
C GLY A 88 13.52 -14.16 -10.89
N SER A 89 12.64 -13.86 -9.92
CA SER A 89 12.00 -14.92 -9.13
C SER A 89 11.18 -15.85 -10.03
N ASP A 90 11.46 -17.14 -9.92
CA ASP A 90 10.66 -18.16 -10.59
C ASP A 90 9.32 -18.29 -9.87
N ILE A 91 8.28 -17.77 -10.52
CA ILE A 91 6.91 -17.93 -10.06
C ILE A 91 6.41 -19.14 -10.81
N ALA A 92 6.50 -20.29 -10.16
CA ALA A 92 6.10 -21.58 -10.70
C ALA A 92 4.79 -21.48 -11.52
N GLY A 93 4.72 -22.25 -12.62
CA GLY A 93 3.61 -22.21 -13.57
C GLY A 93 2.21 -22.28 -12.94
N GLU A 94 2.09 -22.94 -11.78
CA GLU A 94 0.85 -23.08 -11.00
C GLU A 94 0.12 -21.75 -10.70
N VAL A 95 0.84 -20.64 -10.53
CA VAL A 95 0.22 -19.34 -10.22
C VAL A 95 0.40 -18.31 -11.35
N ALA A 96 1.15 -18.65 -12.40
CA ALA A 96 1.43 -17.76 -13.53
C ALA A 96 0.15 -17.30 -14.25
N GLU A 97 -0.80 -18.23 -14.48
CA GLU A 97 -2.10 -17.87 -15.04
C GLU A 97 -2.87 -16.90 -14.14
N TRP A 98 -2.89 -17.15 -12.83
CA TRP A 98 -3.61 -16.32 -11.89
C TRP A 98 -3.06 -14.90 -11.82
N VAL A 99 -1.74 -14.75 -11.97
CA VAL A 99 -1.04 -13.46 -12.06
C VAL A 99 -1.43 -12.72 -13.34
N SER A 100 -1.48 -13.41 -14.48
CA SER A 100 -1.78 -12.81 -15.79
C SER A 100 -3.24 -12.34 -15.97
N ARG A 101 -4.17 -12.81 -15.12
CA ARG A 101 -5.62 -12.49 -15.21
C ARG A 101 -6.02 -11.07 -14.78
N ASP A 102 -5.08 -10.18 -14.43
CA ASP A 102 -5.40 -8.78 -14.04
C ASP A 102 -4.56 -7.77 -14.83
N ALA A 103 -5.16 -7.21 -15.88
CA ALA A 103 -4.52 -6.21 -16.73
C ALA A 103 -4.15 -4.90 -15.98
N ALA A 104 -4.75 -4.61 -14.83
CA ALA A 104 -4.37 -3.45 -14.02
C ALA A 104 -3.00 -3.65 -13.35
N VAL A 105 -2.60 -4.90 -13.10
CA VAL A 105 -1.30 -5.24 -12.49
C VAL A 105 -0.15 -4.78 -13.37
N SER A 106 -0.20 -5.02 -14.69
CA SER A 106 0.86 -4.59 -15.61
C SER A 106 1.09 -3.08 -15.57
N ARG A 107 0.01 -2.29 -15.50
CA ARG A 107 0.09 -0.82 -15.37
C ARG A 107 0.68 -0.41 -14.02
N LEU A 108 0.28 -1.06 -12.94
CA LEU A 108 0.82 -0.81 -11.60
C LEU A 108 2.30 -1.19 -11.50
N ALA A 109 2.71 -2.29 -12.11
CA ALA A 109 4.09 -2.74 -12.17
C ALA A 109 4.96 -1.74 -12.95
N ALA A 110 4.50 -1.28 -14.13
CA ALA A 110 5.18 -0.24 -14.90
C ALA A 110 5.33 1.08 -14.10
N LEU A 111 4.27 1.52 -13.42
CA LEU A 111 4.31 2.71 -12.55
C LEU A 111 5.30 2.55 -11.40
N THR A 112 5.31 1.36 -10.78
CA THR A 112 6.18 1.04 -9.65
C THR A 112 7.64 1.02 -10.06
N ARG A 113 7.98 0.38 -11.19
CA ARG A 113 9.34 0.37 -11.75
C ARG A 113 9.83 1.79 -12.02
N ARG A 114 9.02 2.61 -12.68
CA ARG A 114 9.35 4.03 -12.89
C ARG A 114 9.57 4.77 -11.57
N ARG A 115 8.79 4.47 -10.53
CA ARG A 115 8.95 5.10 -9.21
C ARG A 115 10.23 4.68 -8.49
N LEU A 116 10.60 3.40 -8.57
CA LEU A 116 11.76 2.83 -7.89
C LEU A 116 13.09 3.40 -8.38
N PHE A 117 13.20 3.70 -9.67
CA PHE A 117 14.46 4.10 -10.31
C PHE A 117 14.55 5.59 -10.66
N ILE A 118 13.65 6.44 -10.16
CA ILE A 118 13.78 7.90 -10.28
C ILE A 118 14.38 8.46 -8.99
N THR A 119 15.59 8.99 -9.09
CA THR A 119 16.42 9.46 -7.97
C THR A 119 15.91 10.75 -7.32
N ASP A 120 15.25 11.64 -8.08
CA ASP A 120 14.88 12.99 -7.61
C ASP A 120 13.42 13.12 -7.14
N ARG A 121 12.77 12.01 -6.80
CA ARG A 121 11.39 12.06 -6.30
C ARG A 121 11.33 12.28 -4.81
N LEU A 122 10.65 13.36 -4.41
CA LEU A 122 10.14 13.50 -3.05
C LEU A 122 9.35 12.25 -2.65
N PRO A 123 9.49 11.74 -1.40
CA PRO A 123 8.73 10.59 -0.93
C PRO A 123 7.24 10.81 -1.17
N ALA A 124 6.54 9.85 -1.76
CA ALA A 124 5.11 9.98 -1.99
C ALA A 124 4.38 10.27 -0.66
N GLN A 125 3.60 11.35 -0.59
CA GLN A 125 2.88 11.74 0.64
C GLN A 125 1.36 11.70 0.44
N GLY A 126 0.64 11.40 1.52
CA GLY A 126 -0.82 11.51 1.60
C GLY A 126 -1.57 10.81 0.47
N TRP A 127 -2.16 11.59 -0.44
CA TRP A 127 -3.04 11.12 -1.50
C TRP A 127 -2.36 10.30 -2.58
N GLU A 128 -1.08 10.52 -2.86
CA GLU A 128 -0.36 9.66 -3.80
C GLU A 128 -0.28 8.24 -3.26
N ARG A 129 -0.01 8.12 -1.95
CA ARG A 129 0.04 6.84 -1.28
C ARG A 129 -1.31 6.16 -1.20
N LEU A 130 -2.33 6.93 -0.86
CA LEU A 130 -3.69 6.42 -0.86
C LEU A 130 -4.12 6.01 -2.27
N GLY A 131 -3.93 6.85 -3.28
CA GLY A 131 -4.36 6.60 -4.65
C GLY A 131 -3.72 5.34 -5.22
N PHE A 132 -2.43 5.11 -4.96
CA PHE A 132 -1.76 3.87 -5.31
C PHE A 132 -2.34 2.67 -4.54
N TYR A 133 -2.47 2.78 -3.21
CA TYR A 133 -3.03 1.72 -2.37
C TYR A 133 -4.46 1.34 -2.81
N LEU A 134 -5.32 2.32 -3.09
CA LEU A 134 -6.68 2.12 -3.61
C LEU A 134 -6.67 1.45 -4.98
N LYS A 135 -5.76 1.82 -5.89
CA LYS A 135 -5.61 1.15 -7.20
C LYS A 135 -5.15 -0.31 -7.03
N ALA A 136 -4.31 -0.58 -6.04
CA ALA A 136 -3.88 -1.93 -5.68
C ALA A 136 -4.97 -2.78 -4.99
N ARG A 137 -6.09 -2.18 -4.55
CA ARG A 137 -7.26 -2.89 -4.02
C ARG A 137 -8.25 -3.28 -5.11
N GLU A 138 -8.77 -4.49 -5.01
CA GLU A 138 -9.73 -5.09 -5.96
C GLU A 138 -11.15 -4.52 -5.74
N ARG A 139 -11.63 -4.62 -4.50
CA ARG A 139 -13.03 -4.38 -4.14
C ARG A 139 -13.30 -2.91 -3.88
N TRP A 140 -14.37 -2.39 -4.47
CA TRP A 140 -14.81 -1.01 -4.26
C TRP A 140 -15.18 -0.73 -2.79
N ARG A 141 -15.71 -1.72 -2.06
CA ARG A 141 -16.00 -1.61 -0.61
C ARG A 141 -14.73 -1.37 0.21
N ASP A 142 -13.65 -2.06 -0.14
CA ASP A 142 -12.36 -1.89 0.53
C ASP A 142 -11.72 -0.55 0.19
N LYS A 143 -11.96 -0.06 -1.05
CA LYS A 143 -11.56 1.28 -1.46
C LYS A 143 -12.31 2.34 -0.64
N ALA A 144 -13.63 2.22 -0.53
CA ALA A 144 -14.48 3.12 0.25
C ALA A 144 -14.11 3.11 1.73
N ARG A 145 -13.89 1.93 2.32
CA ARG A 145 -13.45 1.79 3.72
C ARG A 145 -12.05 2.40 3.95
N SER A 146 -11.11 2.18 3.03
CA SER A 146 -9.76 2.76 3.12
C SER A 146 -9.79 4.28 2.98
N ALA A 147 -10.63 4.82 2.09
CA ALA A 147 -10.87 6.24 1.96
C ALA A 147 -11.54 6.84 3.22
N PHE A 148 -12.52 6.13 3.79
CA PHE A 148 -13.17 6.51 5.03
C PHE A 148 -12.19 6.55 6.20
N HIS A 149 -11.36 5.51 6.40
CA HIS A 149 -10.30 5.53 7.41
C HIS A 149 -9.29 6.67 7.18
N LEU A 150 -9.00 7.02 5.92
CA LEU A 150 -8.14 8.16 5.64
C LEU A 150 -8.77 9.48 6.07
N VAL A 151 -10.09 9.65 5.96
CA VAL A 151 -10.77 10.87 6.44
C VAL A 151 -10.93 10.83 7.97
N ALA A 152 -11.31 9.68 8.51
CA ALA A 152 -11.77 9.55 9.88
C ALA A 152 -10.67 9.24 10.92
N THR A 153 -9.51 8.68 10.57
CA THR A 153 -8.51 8.25 11.59
C THR A 153 -7.46 9.34 11.88
N PRO A 154 -7.55 10.07 13.02
CA PRO A 154 -6.64 11.18 13.34
C PRO A 154 -5.18 10.75 13.29
N THR A 155 -4.34 11.57 12.67
CA THR A 155 -2.90 11.29 12.51
C THR A 155 -2.16 11.67 13.80
N VAL A 156 -1.02 11.03 14.08
CA VAL A 156 -0.18 11.37 15.25
C VAL A 156 0.16 12.87 15.31
N ALA A 157 0.38 13.50 14.16
CA ALA A 157 0.60 14.95 14.04
C ALA A 157 -0.62 15.82 14.42
N GLU A 158 -1.83 15.27 14.49
CA GLU A 158 -3.04 15.97 14.95
C GLU A 158 -3.26 15.79 16.45
N LEU A 159 -2.85 14.64 17.00
CA LEU A 159 -2.89 14.38 18.45
C LEU A 159 -1.87 15.23 19.23
N THR A 160 -0.84 15.74 18.57
CA THR A 160 0.19 16.60 19.19
C THR A 160 -0.07 18.10 19.06
N LEU A 161 -0.98 18.54 18.17
CA LEU A 161 -1.23 19.97 17.91
C LEU A 161 -2.24 20.59 18.87
N VAL A 162 -3.16 19.79 19.39
CA VAL A 162 -4.19 20.21 20.34
C VAL A 162 -4.29 19.08 21.35
N ALA A 163 -4.13 19.34 22.63
CA ALA A 163 -4.41 18.35 23.67
C ALA A 163 -5.89 18.50 24.08
N LEU A 164 -6.81 17.85 23.37
CA LEU A 164 -8.23 17.92 23.73
C LEU A 164 -8.54 16.97 24.91
N PRO A 165 -9.36 17.41 25.89
CA PRO A 165 -9.83 16.56 26.99
C PRO A 165 -10.52 15.28 26.47
N LEU A 166 -10.42 14.19 27.24
CA LEU A 166 -10.92 12.85 26.87
C LEU A 166 -12.37 12.82 26.35
N GLY A 167 -13.25 13.70 26.84
CA GLY A 167 -14.65 13.81 26.41
C GLY A 167 -14.88 14.43 25.02
N LEU A 168 -13.93 15.21 24.50
CA LEU A 168 -14.05 15.90 23.21
C LEU A 168 -13.32 15.18 22.07
N ARG A 169 -12.89 13.93 22.27
CA ARG A 169 -12.21 13.14 21.23
C ARG A 169 -13.05 12.96 19.95
N ARG A 170 -14.38 12.98 20.07
CA ARG A 170 -15.32 12.95 18.94
C ARG A 170 -15.13 14.14 17.98
N LEU A 171 -14.68 15.28 18.49
CA LEU A 171 -14.44 16.47 17.68
C LEU A 171 -13.23 16.30 16.73
N TYR A 172 -12.23 15.48 17.06
CA TYR A 172 -11.12 15.20 16.13
C TYR A 172 -11.59 14.57 14.81
N TYR A 173 -12.62 13.73 14.88
CA TYR A 173 -13.19 13.10 13.69
C TYR A 173 -13.86 14.13 12.76
N LEU A 174 -14.36 15.25 13.31
CA LEU A 174 -15.00 16.34 12.56
C LEU A 174 -14.01 17.43 12.09
N LEU A 175 -12.98 17.73 12.90
CA LEU A 175 -11.96 18.73 12.57
C LEU A 175 -11.11 18.34 11.35
N ARG A 176 -10.97 17.04 11.11
CA ARG A 176 -10.11 16.51 10.05
C ARG A 176 -10.62 16.76 8.63
N PRO A 177 -11.88 16.45 8.26
CA PRO A 177 -12.39 16.81 6.93
C PRO A 177 -12.36 18.33 6.69
N LEU A 178 -12.62 19.16 7.72
CA LEU A 178 -12.50 20.63 7.63
C LEU A 178 -11.06 21.09 7.39
N ARG A 179 -10.08 20.54 8.11
CA ARG A 179 -8.66 20.82 7.88
C ARG A 179 -8.18 20.32 6.52
N LEU A 180 -8.65 19.16 6.08
CA LEU A 180 -8.38 18.62 4.76
C LEU A 180 -8.93 19.59 3.70
N ALA A 181 -10.18 20.02 3.83
CA ALA A 181 -10.80 21.02 2.97
C ALA A 181 -10.00 22.33 2.95
N ALA A 182 -9.60 22.89 4.11
CA ALA A 182 -8.80 24.11 4.20
C ALA A 182 -7.40 23.97 3.56
N LYS A 183 -6.73 22.84 3.79
CA LYS A 183 -5.42 22.53 3.19
C LYS A 183 -5.49 22.46 1.65
N TYR A 184 -6.59 21.96 1.10
CA TYR A 184 -6.79 21.89 -0.35
C TYR A 184 -7.38 23.18 -0.94
N ALA A 185 -8.23 23.90 -0.23
CA ALA A 185 -8.70 25.23 -0.59
C ALA A 185 -7.50 26.19 -0.75
N GLY A 186 -6.53 26.17 0.16
CA GLY A 186 -5.32 26.97 0.06
C GLY A 186 -4.34 26.56 -1.07
N ARG A 187 -4.47 25.35 -1.62
CA ARG A 187 -3.72 24.90 -2.82
C ARG A 187 -4.43 25.30 -4.11
N LEU A 188 -5.76 25.17 -4.16
CA LEU A 188 -6.58 25.67 -5.26
C LEU A 188 -6.49 27.19 -5.37
N TRP A 189 -6.53 27.91 -4.26
CA TRP A 189 -6.33 29.37 -4.23
C TRP A 189 -4.95 29.78 -4.75
N ARG A 190 -3.89 29.06 -4.38
CA ARG A 190 -2.53 29.32 -4.91
C ARG A 190 -2.43 28.98 -6.40
N ALA A 191 -3.03 27.90 -6.87
CA ALA A 191 -3.04 27.52 -8.28
C ALA A 191 -3.84 28.51 -9.15
N VAL A 192 -4.99 28.99 -8.66
CA VAL A 192 -5.79 30.02 -9.33
C VAL A 192 -5.02 31.34 -9.35
N ARG A 193 -4.43 31.78 -8.23
CA ARG A 193 -3.65 33.03 -8.16
C ARG A 193 -2.43 33.02 -9.08
N VAL A 194 -1.71 31.90 -9.19
CA VAL A 194 -0.58 31.77 -10.14
C VAL A 194 -1.04 31.84 -11.58
N ARG A 195 -2.23 31.28 -11.91
CA ARG A 195 -2.80 31.35 -13.27
C ARG A 195 -3.25 32.77 -13.63
N THR A 196 -3.93 33.46 -12.72
CA THR A 196 -4.38 34.84 -12.91
C THR A 196 -3.21 35.82 -13.07
N VAL A 197 -2.12 35.65 -12.31
CA VAL A 197 -0.91 36.49 -12.46
C VAL A 197 -0.21 36.24 -13.80
N LYS A 198 -0.18 34.98 -14.27
CA LYS A 198 0.41 34.62 -15.56
C LYS A 198 -0.42 35.15 -16.74
N ASP A 199 -1.75 35.14 -16.63
CA ASP A 199 -2.67 35.68 -17.63
C ASP A 199 -2.66 37.22 -17.69
N LEU A 200 -2.29 37.90 -16.59
CA LEU A 200 -2.08 39.35 -16.54
C LEU A 200 -0.74 39.77 -17.16
N LEU A 201 0.32 38.96 -17.02
CA LEU A 201 1.65 39.24 -17.58
C LEU A 201 1.76 38.94 -19.09
N LEU A 202 0.85 38.15 -19.67
CA LEU A 202 0.82 37.82 -21.11
C LEU A 202 -0.09 38.76 -21.92
N ARG A 203 -0.66 39.81 -21.29
CA ARG A 203 -1.48 40.85 -21.93
C ARG A 203 -0.76 42.20 -22.11
N HIS A 204 0.54 42.24 -21.87
CA HIS A 204 1.45 43.33 -22.21
C HIS A 204 2.57 42.80 -23.11
#